data_AF-A0A1H8R4W8-F1
#
_entry.id   AF-A0A1H8R4W8-F1
#
_cell.length_a   1.000
_cell.length_b   1.000
_cell.length_c   1.000
_cell.angle_alpha   90.00
_cell.angle_beta   90.00
_cell.angle_gamma   90.00
#
_symmetry.space_group_name_H-M   'P 1'
#
loop_
_entity.id
_entity.type
_entity.pdbx_description
1 polymer ?
#
loop_
_entity_poly.entity_id
_entity_poly.type
_entity_poly.pdbx_seq_one_letter_code
_entity_poly.pdbx_strand_id
1 'polypeptide(L)'
;MLPPELWADPAFVADSPEVLAEVAEVMGPPPPAVDTSVDQSPIPLDEESVALMEAARTGSPVEVPSETTETSIRWAQPDGSVRVESAAAPVRTEADGDWVDVDTTLRVTEDGVEPVAVTGEIVFSPGGDVPMATIGDDDARLSLTWPEELPEPELNGDTATYRDVFPDVDLVLTATRVGFQQHLIVNSRPSAATLSELQSLAFDIASEGVTVEEGDGGDLQLVDASGDAVGAALPPVMWDARTDAASGGPAVVRDIGLDVEGAGSAQADATLVLTPPRSFLTAADTVYPVTIDPTHSIGAWDSTYVQSNIANTPQVGSAELPVGTWNGGGQKNIALLLFDVEAAQDRVVQSATLSLWEMHSYSFSPRWVDIRDAGYWEPWVTWNTRPWIGNIVANANVAYGHNSSCPANWVNFNVTGTLQSYADLRNGRGPDMPLAVTASSDTDSYGWKKFSSGYQGTAPPTLSFTYDGNCDQFDGSLVCGAIRDRYYAMGGPNSWLGLPVTGQTGVNGGSFNHFEGGSIYASPSTGAHAISGAIRDKWASLGWENSWLGFPTAEMVSQSGGFHQHFQNGSVFAHPATGVFTVTGSIRTSGRRWAGRTPTWGSRSVTSPPSREAGTATSRADRSTPRPRARLW
;
A
#
# COMPACT_ATOMS: atom_id res chain seq x y z
N MET A 1 -12.95 85.22 17.65
CA MET A 1 -12.03 84.58 18.62
C MET A 1 -12.82 84.20 19.85
N LEU A 2 -13.10 82.90 20.00
CA LEU A 2 -13.84 82.21 21.07
C LEU A 2 -13.35 80.73 21.06
N PRO A 3 -13.42 79.96 22.17
CA PRO A 3 -12.30 79.68 23.09
C PRO A 3 -11.82 78.19 23.08
N PRO A 4 -10.75 77.83 23.83
CA PRO A 4 -9.99 76.57 23.69
C PRO A 4 -10.56 75.26 24.29
N GLU A 5 -11.83 75.19 24.71
CA GLU A 5 -12.33 74.03 25.50
C GLU A 5 -12.92 72.87 24.67
N LEU A 6 -12.66 72.79 23.37
CA LEU A 6 -13.16 71.71 22.49
C LEU A 6 -12.16 70.54 22.30
N TRP A 7 -11.13 70.41 23.14
CA TRP A 7 -10.03 69.45 22.97
C TRP A 7 -10.08 68.24 23.94
N ALA A 8 -11.26 67.87 24.44
CA ALA A 8 -11.41 66.78 25.41
C ALA A 8 -12.51 65.76 25.07
N ASP A 9 -12.63 65.36 23.80
CA ASP A 9 -13.48 64.23 23.38
C ASP A 9 -12.62 63.02 22.95
N PRO A 10 -12.72 61.86 23.62
CA PRO A 10 -11.96 60.64 23.28
C PRO A 10 -12.33 60.01 21.92
N ALA A 11 -13.30 60.54 21.18
CA ALA A 11 -13.79 59.93 19.94
C ALA A 11 -12.89 60.14 18.69
N PHE A 12 -11.66 60.65 18.81
CA PHE A 12 -10.84 61.01 17.64
C PHE A 12 -9.39 60.52 17.66
N VAL A 13 -9.18 59.27 18.08
CA VAL A 13 -7.91 58.55 17.83
C VAL A 13 -8.24 57.15 17.31
N ALA A 14 -8.49 57.04 16.00
CA ALA A 14 -8.68 55.76 15.31
C ALA A 14 -7.79 55.69 14.05
N ASP A 15 -6.55 56.19 14.17
CA ASP A 15 -5.56 56.13 13.09
C ASP A 15 -4.12 55.98 13.65
N SER A 16 -3.98 55.44 14.86
CA SER A 16 -2.68 55.10 15.44
C SER A 16 -2.31 53.64 15.11
N PRO A 17 -1.13 53.38 14.52
CA PRO A 17 -0.66 52.02 14.18
C PRO A 17 -0.64 51.06 15.38
N GLU A 18 -0.48 51.59 16.59
CA GLU A 18 -0.44 50.81 17.84
C GLU A 18 -1.82 50.24 18.22
N VAL A 19 -2.92 50.95 17.98
CA VAL A 19 -4.28 50.43 18.26
C VAL A 19 -4.68 49.39 17.22
N LEU A 20 -4.27 49.55 15.96
CA LEU A 20 -4.47 48.53 14.94
C LEU A 20 -3.66 47.25 15.23
N ALA A 21 -2.48 47.38 15.84
CA ALA A 21 -1.68 46.23 16.29
C ALA A 21 -2.33 45.51 17.48
N GLU A 22 -2.83 46.25 18.48
CA GLU A 22 -3.49 45.68 19.66
C GLU A 22 -4.81 44.96 19.30
N VAL A 23 -5.55 45.47 18.31
CA VAL A 23 -6.79 44.85 17.81
C VAL A 23 -6.51 43.66 16.88
N ALA A 24 -5.41 43.67 16.13
CA ALA A 24 -4.95 42.52 15.35
C ALA A 24 -4.49 41.36 16.26
N GLU A 25 -3.88 41.67 17.40
CA GLU A 25 -3.45 40.69 18.42
C GLU A 25 -4.65 40.00 19.09
N VAL A 26 -5.79 40.69 19.25
CA VAL A 26 -7.05 40.14 19.79
C VAL A 26 -7.85 39.30 18.77
N MET A 27 -7.70 39.58 17.46
CA MET A 27 -8.48 38.91 16.40
C MET A 27 -7.81 37.63 15.85
N GLY A 28 -6.54 37.39 16.18
CA GLY A 28 -5.73 36.32 15.60
C GLY A 28 -5.33 36.59 14.13
N PRO A 29 -4.37 35.84 13.57
CA PRO A 29 -4.00 36.01 12.16
C PRO A 29 -5.20 35.69 11.26
N PRO A 30 -5.51 36.53 10.26
CA PRO A 30 -6.59 36.25 9.33
C PRO A 30 -6.26 35.00 8.50
N PRO A 31 -7.23 34.11 8.20
CA PRO A 31 -7.02 33.12 7.16
C PRO A 31 -6.68 33.85 5.86
N PRO A 32 -5.85 33.27 4.97
CA PRO A 32 -5.61 33.86 3.67
C PRO A 32 -6.97 34.08 2.99
N ALA A 33 -7.19 35.30 2.52
CA ALA A 33 -8.39 35.60 1.75
C ALA A 33 -8.41 34.65 0.55
N VAL A 34 -9.47 33.86 0.39
CA VAL A 34 -9.74 33.21 -0.89
C VAL A 34 -9.88 34.35 -1.88
N ASP A 35 -8.89 34.53 -2.73
CA ASP A 35 -8.97 35.50 -3.80
C ASP A 35 -10.23 35.16 -4.60
N THR A 36 -11.14 36.13 -4.71
CA THR A 36 -12.36 35.98 -5.51
C THR A 36 -12.08 35.81 -7.01
N SER A 37 -10.81 35.78 -7.42
CA SER A 37 -10.34 35.37 -8.74
C SER A 37 -10.13 33.85 -8.89
N VAL A 38 -10.18 33.07 -7.79
CA VAL A 38 -10.11 31.60 -7.88
C VAL A 38 -11.39 31.09 -8.51
N ASP A 39 -11.22 30.47 -9.66
CA ASP A 39 -12.25 29.83 -10.45
C ASP A 39 -13.18 28.97 -9.57
N GLN A 40 -14.49 29.27 -9.58
CA GLN A 40 -15.51 28.42 -8.95
C GLN A 40 -15.79 27.15 -9.76
N SER A 41 -14.99 26.85 -10.78
CA SER A 41 -14.97 25.54 -11.41
C SER A 41 -14.87 24.44 -10.35
N PRO A 42 -15.65 23.34 -10.48
CA PRO A 42 -15.49 22.18 -9.64
C PRO A 42 -14.00 21.78 -9.64
N ILE A 43 -13.42 21.69 -8.46
CA ILE A 43 -12.09 21.10 -8.30
C ILE A 43 -12.21 19.67 -8.86
N PRO A 44 -11.30 19.22 -9.74
CA PRO A 44 -11.32 17.86 -10.23
C PRO A 44 -11.30 16.92 -9.02
N LEU A 45 -12.28 16.01 -8.95
CA LEU A 45 -12.25 14.93 -7.98
C LEU A 45 -11.04 14.05 -8.29
N ASP A 46 -10.40 13.53 -7.26
CA ASP A 46 -9.36 12.52 -7.42
C ASP A 46 -9.94 11.26 -8.10
N GLU A 47 -9.08 10.46 -8.71
CA GLU A 47 -9.50 9.32 -9.53
C GLU A 47 -10.24 8.26 -8.70
N GLU A 48 -9.85 8.03 -7.44
CA GLU A 48 -10.55 7.15 -6.50
C GLU A 48 -11.99 7.65 -6.26
N SER A 49 -12.18 8.94 -5.99
CA SER A 49 -13.51 9.55 -5.86
C SER A 49 -14.35 9.41 -7.14
N VAL A 50 -13.73 9.57 -8.32
CA VAL A 50 -14.42 9.34 -9.60
C VAL A 50 -14.82 7.88 -9.76
N ALA A 51 -13.94 6.94 -9.44
CA ALA A 51 -14.19 5.51 -9.50
C ALA A 51 -15.29 5.08 -8.51
N LEU A 52 -15.31 5.62 -7.29
CA LEU A 52 -16.35 5.38 -6.29
C LEU A 52 -17.73 5.87 -6.76
N MET A 53 -17.81 7.05 -7.39
CA MET A 53 -19.06 7.53 -7.98
C MET A 53 -19.53 6.63 -9.14
N GLU A 54 -18.61 6.19 -10.00
CA GLU A 54 -18.95 5.31 -11.12
C GLU A 54 -19.38 3.92 -10.64
N ALA A 55 -18.70 3.37 -9.63
CA ALA A 55 -19.06 2.09 -9.00
C ALA A 55 -20.45 2.17 -8.36
N ALA A 56 -20.73 3.26 -7.64
CA ALA A 56 -22.06 3.51 -7.07
C ALA A 56 -23.14 3.68 -8.15
N ARG A 57 -22.81 4.33 -9.28
CA ARG A 57 -23.73 4.56 -10.40
C ARG A 57 -24.05 3.26 -11.16
N THR A 58 -23.05 2.41 -11.37
CA THR A 58 -23.16 1.17 -12.17
C THR A 58 -23.55 -0.05 -11.34
N GLY A 59 -23.30 -0.02 -10.03
CA GLY A 59 -23.45 -1.18 -9.14
C GLY A 59 -22.37 -2.24 -9.33
N SER A 60 -21.27 -1.92 -10.01
CA SER A 60 -20.14 -2.83 -10.26
C SER A 60 -18.82 -2.22 -9.76
N PRO A 61 -17.84 -3.02 -9.32
CA PRO A 61 -16.53 -2.51 -8.96
C PRO A 61 -15.85 -1.81 -10.14
N VAL A 62 -15.10 -0.75 -9.85
CA VAL A 62 -14.33 0.03 -10.84
C VAL A 62 -12.88 0.06 -10.38
N GLU A 63 -11.96 -0.38 -11.24
CA GLU A 63 -10.51 -0.29 -10.97
C GLU A 63 -10.06 1.18 -10.91
N VAL A 64 -9.00 1.47 -10.15
CA VAL A 64 -8.37 2.79 -10.06
C VAL A 64 -6.97 2.71 -10.69
N PRO A 65 -6.84 2.84 -12.03
CA PRO A 65 -5.57 2.63 -12.73
C PRO A 65 -4.43 3.53 -12.26
N SER A 66 -4.69 4.81 -11.94
CA SER A 66 -3.65 5.73 -11.46
C SER A 66 -2.97 5.29 -10.16
N GLU A 67 -3.59 4.36 -9.43
CA GLU A 67 -3.15 3.87 -8.13
C GLU A 67 -2.72 2.40 -8.18
N THR A 68 -2.70 1.81 -9.38
CA THR A 68 -2.21 0.45 -9.62
C THR A 68 -0.70 0.47 -9.69
N THR A 69 -0.07 -0.50 -9.01
CA THR A 69 1.37 -0.75 -9.06
C THR A 69 1.59 -2.17 -9.56
N GLU A 70 2.86 -2.56 -9.78
CA GLU A 70 3.20 -3.93 -10.17
C GLU A 70 2.70 -4.97 -9.15
N THR A 71 2.68 -4.59 -7.87
CA THR A 71 2.33 -5.45 -6.74
C THR A 71 0.94 -5.18 -6.18
N SER A 72 0.26 -4.10 -6.57
CA SER A 72 -1.03 -3.72 -5.98
C SER A 72 -2.08 -3.26 -6.99
N ILE A 73 -3.32 -3.69 -6.78
CA ILE A 73 -4.47 -3.29 -7.59
C ILE A 73 -5.57 -2.79 -6.67
N ARG A 74 -6.28 -1.73 -7.08
CA ARG A 74 -7.34 -1.09 -6.30
C ARG A 74 -8.65 -1.06 -7.05
N TRP A 75 -9.73 -1.34 -6.33
CA TRP A 75 -11.08 -1.31 -6.86
C TRP A 75 -12.01 -0.55 -5.93
N ALA A 76 -12.57 0.53 -6.44
CA ALA A 76 -13.70 1.21 -5.85
C ALA A 76 -14.93 0.30 -5.89
N GLN A 77 -15.57 0.12 -4.74
CA GLN A 77 -16.74 -0.74 -4.58
C GLN A 77 -18.04 0.07 -4.61
N PRO A 78 -19.16 -0.52 -5.07
CA PRO A 78 -20.45 0.16 -5.09
C PRO A 78 -21.00 0.59 -3.72
N ASP A 79 -20.50 -0.01 -2.64
CA ASP A 79 -20.88 0.31 -1.27
C ASP A 79 -20.07 1.48 -0.67
N GLY A 80 -19.17 2.08 -1.45
CA GLY A 80 -18.32 3.20 -1.03
C GLY A 80 -17.01 2.78 -0.37
N SER A 81 -16.72 1.48 -0.28
CA SER A 81 -15.42 0.98 0.16
C SER A 81 -14.42 0.90 -1.00
N VAL A 82 -13.13 0.81 -0.67
CA VAL A 82 -12.08 0.52 -1.65
C VAL A 82 -11.43 -0.80 -1.26
N ARG A 83 -11.40 -1.75 -2.19
CA ARG A 83 -10.69 -3.02 -2.04
C ARG A 83 -9.31 -2.90 -2.67
N VAL A 84 -8.30 -3.37 -1.98
CA VAL A 84 -6.92 -3.45 -2.45
C VAL A 84 -6.47 -4.91 -2.39
N GLU A 85 -5.78 -5.36 -3.42
CA GLU A 85 -5.00 -6.60 -3.39
C GLU A 85 -3.54 -6.22 -3.55
N SER A 86 -2.72 -6.57 -2.57
CA SER A 86 -1.27 -6.39 -2.53
C SER A 86 -0.62 -7.77 -2.52
N ALA A 87 0.28 -8.05 -3.46
CA ALA A 87 0.96 -9.33 -3.59
C ALA A 87 2.44 -9.19 -3.22
N ALA A 88 3.02 -10.24 -2.63
CA ALA A 88 4.46 -10.31 -2.34
C ALA A 88 5.30 -10.72 -3.58
N ALA A 89 4.89 -10.22 -4.74
CA ALA A 89 5.54 -10.31 -6.05
C ALA A 89 4.72 -9.54 -7.09
N PRO A 90 5.32 -9.10 -8.22
CA PRO A 90 4.59 -8.48 -9.31
C PRO A 90 3.46 -9.37 -9.85
N VAL A 91 2.25 -8.82 -9.88
CA VAL A 91 1.05 -9.43 -10.47
C VAL A 91 0.57 -8.66 -11.70
N ARG A 92 1.03 -7.42 -11.87
CA ARG A 92 0.76 -6.55 -13.01
C ARG A 92 2.07 -6.03 -13.58
N THR A 93 2.08 -5.74 -14.87
CA THR A 93 3.18 -5.04 -15.55
C THR A 93 2.59 -4.11 -16.62
N GLU A 94 3.30 -3.04 -16.96
CA GLU A 94 2.89 -2.16 -18.04
C GLU A 94 3.37 -2.71 -19.39
N ALA A 95 2.43 -2.90 -20.32
CA ALA A 95 2.72 -3.27 -21.70
C ALA A 95 1.98 -2.31 -22.63
N ASP A 96 2.72 -1.68 -23.55
CA ASP A 96 2.18 -0.68 -24.50
C ASP A 96 1.41 0.49 -23.84
N GLY A 97 1.77 0.83 -22.60
CA GLY A 97 1.13 1.91 -21.82
C GLY A 97 -0.17 1.52 -21.12
N ASP A 98 -0.51 0.23 -21.12
CA ASP A 98 -1.64 -0.33 -20.39
C ASP A 98 -1.15 -1.34 -19.33
N TRP A 99 -1.79 -1.36 -18.15
CA TRP A 99 -1.55 -2.40 -17.16
C TRP A 99 -2.14 -3.74 -17.62
N VAL A 100 -1.32 -4.78 -17.69
CA VAL A 100 -1.72 -6.16 -18.00
C VAL A 100 -1.33 -7.11 -16.87
N ASP A 101 -1.98 -8.28 -16.82
CA ASP A 101 -1.59 -9.32 -15.87
C ASP A 101 -0.23 -9.90 -16.26
N VAL A 102 0.60 -10.20 -15.26
CA VAL A 102 1.85 -10.92 -15.49
C VAL A 102 1.55 -12.33 -16.03
N ASP A 103 2.12 -12.63 -17.20
CA ASP A 103 2.02 -13.89 -17.92
C ASP A 103 3.43 -14.37 -18.33
N THR A 104 3.93 -15.37 -17.62
CA THR A 104 5.27 -15.95 -17.85
C THR A 104 5.32 -16.92 -19.01
N THR A 105 4.22 -17.15 -19.73
CA THR A 105 4.19 -18.08 -20.88
C THR A 105 5.17 -17.61 -21.95
N LEU A 106 6.10 -18.49 -22.35
CA LEU A 106 7.13 -18.17 -23.33
C LEU A 106 6.60 -18.16 -24.77
N ARG A 107 7.09 -17.20 -25.56
CA ARG A 107 6.86 -17.04 -26.99
C ARG A 107 8.17 -16.69 -27.70
N VAL A 108 8.30 -17.12 -28.96
CA VAL A 108 9.42 -16.70 -29.82
C VAL A 108 9.13 -15.31 -30.38
N THR A 109 10.11 -14.42 -30.33
CA THR A 109 10.08 -13.02 -30.77
C THR A 109 11.20 -12.76 -31.79
N GLU A 110 11.40 -11.50 -32.18
CA GLU A 110 12.57 -11.14 -32.99
C GLU A 110 13.86 -11.03 -32.17
N ASP A 111 13.74 -10.79 -30.87
CA ASP A 111 14.87 -10.61 -29.94
C ASP A 111 15.28 -11.92 -29.24
N GLY A 112 14.38 -12.91 -29.17
CA GLY A 112 14.68 -14.24 -28.64
C GLY A 112 13.43 -15.03 -28.22
N VAL A 113 13.50 -15.69 -27.06
CA VAL A 113 12.37 -16.35 -26.42
C VAL A 113 12.02 -15.58 -25.15
N GLU A 114 10.84 -14.99 -25.10
CA GLU A 114 10.41 -14.09 -24.02
C GLU A 114 9.10 -14.55 -23.39
N PRO A 115 8.84 -14.21 -22.11
CA PRO A 115 7.49 -14.30 -21.56
C PRO A 115 6.52 -13.33 -22.26
N VAL A 116 5.22 -13.57 -22.13
CA VAL A 116 4.17 -12.71 -22.69
C VAL A 116 4.16 -11.35 -22.02
N ALA A 117 4.25 -11.30 -20.69
CA ALA A 117 4.27 -10.06 -19.90
C ALA A 117 4.88 -10.30 -18.51
N VAL A 118 5.99 -9.63 -18.18
CA VAL A 118 6.63 -9.67 -16.84
C VAL A 118 7.12 -8.27 -16.47
N THR A 119 7.50 -8.08 -15.21
CA THR A 119 8.27 -6.91 -14.81
C THR A 119 9.70 -7.08 -15.30
N GLY A 120 10.23 -6.04 -15.95
CA GLY A 120 11.56 -6.06 -16.55
C GLY A 120 11.66 -6.90 -17.83
N GLU A 121 12.90 -7.15 -18.23
CA GLU A 121 13.30 -7.90 -19.42
C GLU A 121 13.74 -9.31 -19.01
N ILE A 122 13.18 -10.32 -19.69
CA ILE A 122 13.67 -11.71 -19.65
C ILE A 122 13.71 -12.23 -21.08
N VAL A 123 14.90 -12.50 -21.59
CA VAL A 123 15.10 -13.03 -22.94
C VAL A 123 15.96 -14.29 -22.84
N PHE A 124 15.43 -15.42 -23.28
CA PHE A 124 16.18 -16.66 -23.46
C PHE A 124 16.64 -16.81 -24.91
N SER A 125 17.74 -17.54 -25.10
CA SER A 125 18.30 -17.84 -26.42
C SER A 125 17.29 -18.57 -27.33
N PRO A 126 17.14 -18.19 -28.60
CA PRO A 126 16.48 -19.05 -29.59
C PRO A 126 17.37 -20.22 -30.06
N GLY A 127 18.56 -20.40 -29.47
CA GLY A 127 19.64 -21.25 -29.96
C GLY A 127 20.74 -20.44 -30.66
N GLY A 128 21.86 -21.09 -31.00
CA GLY A 128 23.02 -20.47 -31.62
C GLY A 128 24.04 -19.92 -30.63
N ASP A 129 24.92 -19.04 -31.13
CA ASP A 129 26.03 -18.42 -30.38
C ASP A 129 25.64 -17.07 -29.73
N VAL A 130 24.41 -16.98 -29.18
CA VAL A 130 23.92 -15.79 -28.46
C VAL A 130 23.83 -16.09 -26.95
N PRO A 131 23.76 -15.06 -26.08
CA PRO A 131 23.58 -15.28 -24.65
C PRO A 131 22.44 -16.26 -24.36
N MET A 132 22.67 -17.16 -23.41
CA MET A 132 21.71 -18.17 -22.96
C MET A 132 20.47 -17.51 -22.36
N ALA A 133 20.70 -16.49 -21.53
CA ALA A 133 19.67 -15.72 -20.88
C ALA A 133 20.17 -14.28 -20.66
N THR A 134 19.29 -13.33 -20.91
CA THR A 134 19.44 -11.93 -20.54
C THR A 134 18.28 -11.55 -19.63
N ILE A 135 18.59 -10.92 -18.50
CA ILE A 135 17.62 -10.37 -17.58
C ILE A 135 17.99 -8.94 -17.19
N GLY A 136 17.01 -8.10 -16.88
CA GLY A 136 17.29 -6.73 -16.45
C GLY A 136 16.11 -5.79 -16.56
N ASP A 137 16.40 -4.50 -16.49
CA ASP A 137 15.50 -3.37 -16.72
C ASP A 137 16.29 -2.22 -17.37
N ASP A 138 15.73 -1.01 -17.34
CA ASP A 138 16.37 0.19 -17.91
C ASP A 138 17.65 0.62 -17.16
N ASP A 139 17.83 0.21 -15.89
CA ASP A 139 18.92 0.63 -15.02
C ASP A 139 20.02 -0.44 -14.89
N ALA A 140 19.64 -1.73 -14.92
CA ALA A 140 20.52 -2.86 -14.71
C ALA A 140 20.24 -4.00 -15.69
N ARG A 141 21.28 -4.53 -16.35
CA ARG A 141 21.16 -5.70 -17.22
C ARG A 141 22.25 -6.72 -16.95
N LEU A 142 21.90 -8.00 -17.00
CA LEU A 142 22.80 -9.14 -16.86
C LEU A 142 22.56 -10.11 -18.03
N SER A 143 23.62 -10.51 -18.71
CA SER A 143 23.57 -11.55 -19.74
C SER A 143 24.51 -12.69 -19.38
N LEU A 144 23.99 -13.92 -19.35
CA LEU A 144 24.75 -15.14 -19.15
C LEU A 144 24.94 -15.85 -20.49
N THR A 145 26.16 -16.21 -20.82
CA THR A 145 26.51 -16.88 -22.07
C THR A 145 26.87 -18.35 -21.82
N TRP A 146 26.26 -19.24 -22.58
CA TRP A 146 26.62 -20.65 -22.60
C TRP A 146 27.94 -20.83 -23.39
N PRO A 147 28.87 -21.71 -22.95
CA PRO A 147 30.18 -21.85 -23.59
C PRO A 147 30.19 -22.34 -25.04
N GLU A 148 29.15 -23.09 -25.43
CA GLU A 148 29.01 -23.67 -26.76
C GLU A 148 27.75 -23.13 -27.46
N GLU A 149 27.58 -23.47 -28.74
CA GLU A 149 26.37 -23.15 -29.49
C GLU A 149 25.16 -23.87 -28.87
N LEU A 150 24.11 -23.12 -28.51
CA LEU A 150 22.91 -23.72 -27.95
C LEU A 150 22.01 -24.31 -29.05
N PRO A 151 21.35 -25.46 -28.80
CA PRO A 151 20.30 -25.97 -29.70
C PRO A 151 19.05 -25.07 -29.65
N GLU A 152 18.11 -25.28 -30.58
CA GLU A 152 16.80 -24.62 -30.51
C GLU A 152 15.99 -25.18 -29.31
N PRO A 153 15.35 -24.33 -28.49
CA PRO A 153 14.64 -24.78 -27.30
C PRO A 153 13.25 -25.37 -27.59
N GLU A 154 12.85 -26.36 -26.79
CA GLU A 154 11.47 -26.84 -26.68
C GLU A 154 10.70 -25.99 -25.64
N LEU A 155 9.64 -25.29 -26.06
CA LEU A 155 8.85 -24.44 -25.16
C LEU A 155 7.64 -25.19 -24.57
N ASN A 156 7.42 -25.03 -23.27
CA ASN A 156 6.25 -25.52 -22.56
C ASN A 156 5.86 -24.56 -21.42
N GLY A 157 4.82 -23.76 -21.62
CA GLY A 157 4.41 -22.76 -20.65
C GLY A 157 5.52 -21.73 -20.46
N ASP A 158 6.00 -21.58 -19.23
CA ASP A 158 7.09 -20.70 -18.82
C ASP A 158 8.50 -21.28 -19.01
N THR A 159 8.61 -22.49 -19.58
CA THR A 159 9.86 -23.26 -19.59
C THR A 159 10.40 -23.45 -21.00
N ALA A 160 11.69 -23.18 -21.19
CA ALA A 160 12.48 -23.49 -22.38
C ALA A 160 13.48 -24.62 -22.07
N THR A 161 13.40 -25.73 -22.81
CA THR A 161 14.30 -26.88 -22.66
C THR A 161 15.24 -27.00 -23.86
N TYR A 162 16.54 -26.86 -23.62
CA TYR A 162 17.62 -27.07 -24.58
C TYR A 162 18.15 -28.48 -24.41
N ARG A 163 17.90 -29.33 -25.40
CA ARG A 163 18.24 -30.76 -25.34
C ARG A 163 19.69 -31.02 -25.65
N ASP A 164 20.30 -31.92 -24.90
CA ASP A 164 21.65 -32.42 -25.18
C ASP A 164 22.71 -31.29 -25.32
N VAL A 165 22.64 -30.24 -24.47
CA VAL A 165 23.69 -29.19 -24.40
C VAL A 165 25.05 -29.78 -24.05
N PHE A 166 25.04 -30.92 -23.35
CA PHE A 166 26.08 -31.93 -23.43
C PHE A 166 25.40 -33.28 -23.66
N PRO A 167 26.12 -34.35 -24.08
CA PRO A 167 25.49 -35.65 -24.30
C PRO A 167 24.71 -36.14 -23.07
N ASP A 168 23.39 -36.29 -23.22
CA ASP A 168 22.43 -36.70 -22.17
C ASP A 168 22.34 -35.73 -20.97
N VAL A 169 22.60 -34.45 -21.22
CA VAL A 169 22.41 -33.34 -20.28
C VAL A 169 21.55 -32.28 -20.94
N ASP A 170 20.40 -31.96 -20.33
CA ASP A 170 19.51 -30.91 -20.79
C ASP A 170 19.73 -29.64 -19.96
N LEU A 171 19.66 -28.47 -20.61
CA LEU A 171 19.53 -27.18 -19.95
C LEU A 171 18.06 -26.78 -19.95
N VAL A 172 17.52 -26.45 -18.78
CA VAL A 172 16.13 -26.04 -18.59
C VAL A 172 16.12 -24.66 -17.97
N LEU A 173 15.53 -23.70 -18.68
CA LEU A 173 15.31 -22.34 -18.19
C LEU A 173 13.82 -22.14 -17.97
N THR A 174 13.44 -21.69 -16.78
CA THR A 174 12.03 -21.39 -16.45
C THR A 174 11.91 -19.92 -16.09
N ALA A 175 11.12 -19.16 -16.85
CA ALA A 175 10.84 -17.76 -16.58
C ALA A 175 10.00 -17.63 -15.31
N THR A 176 10.41 -16.72 -14.44
CA THR A 176 9.66 -16.29 -13.27
C THR A 176 9.13 -14.87 -13.49
N ARG A 177 8.46 -14.30 -12.48
CA ARG A 177 7.92 -12.94 -12.53
C ARG A 177 9.00 -11.86 -12.58
N VAL A 178 10.22 -12.20 -12.15
CA VAL A 178 11.33 -11.29 -11.84
C VAL A 178 12.70 -11.90 -12.16
N GLY A 179 12.77 -12.87 -13.07
CA GLY A 179 14.01 -13.57 -13.39
C GLY A 179 13.78 -14.97 -13.93
N PHE A 180 14.69 -15.90 -13.64
CA PHE A 180 14.57 -17.26 -14.17
C PHE A 180 15.28 -18.31 -13.31
N GLN A 181 14.73 -19.51 -13.30
CA GLN A 181 15.41 -20.69 -12.75
C GLN A 181 16.24 -21.34 -13.84
N GLN A 182 17.47 -21.74 -13.50
CA GLN A 182 18.33 -22.52 -14.38
C GLN A 182 18.57 -23.89 -13.78
N HIS A 183 18.27 -24.93 -14.56
CA HIS A 183 18.59 -26.31 -14.20
C HIS A 183 19.39 -26.98 -15.30
N LEU A 184 20.45 -27.68 -14.91
CA LEU A 184 21.07 -28.71 -15.75
C LEU A 184 20.60 -30.08 -15.28
N ILE A 185 19.88 -30.78 -16.16
CA ILE A 185 19.32 -32.09 -15.91
C ILE A 185 20.24 -33.14 -16.55
N VAL A 186 21.07 -33.75 -15.72
CA VAL A 186 21.90 -34.89 -16.12
C VAL A 186 21.00 -36.12 -16.12
N ASN A 187 20.60 -36.60 -17.30
CA ASN A 187 19.56 -37.62 -17.46
C ASN A 187 20.03 -39.03 -17.10
N SER A 188 21.32 -39.33 -17.30
CA SER A 188 21.95 -40.58 -16.90
C SER A 188 23.42 -40.40 -16.51
N ARG A 189 24.06 -41.52 -16.13
CA ARG A 189 25.46 -41.48 -15.70
C ARG A 189 26.35 -40.94 -16.81
N PRO A 190 27.04 -39.80 -16.59
CA PRO A 190 27.77 -39.12 -17.66
C PRO A 190 28.94 -39.95 -18.16
N SER A 191 29.23 -39.82 -19.46
CA SER A 191 30.44 -40.36 -20.07
C SER A 191 31.69 -39.68 -19.48
N ALA A 192 32.89 -40.24 -19.70
CA ALA A 192 34.11 -39.61 -19.22
C ALA A 192 34.35 -38.22 -19.83
N ALA A 193 33.88 -37.97 -21.05
CA ALA A 193 33.95 -36.67 -21.71
C ALA A 193 32.95 -35.68 -21.09
N THR A 194 31.67 -36.04 -21.03
CA THR A 194 30.61 -35.23 -20.40
C THR A 194 30.95 -34.89 -18.95
N LEU A 195 31.50 -35.86 -18.20
CA LEU A 195 31.90 -35.64 -16.82
C LEU A 195 33.06 -34.65 -16.69
N SER A 196 33.95 -34.55 -17.68
CA SER A 196 35.00 -33.53 -17.68
C SER A 196 34.43 -32.13 -17.85
N GLU A 197 33.44 -31.94 -18.73
CA GLU A 197 32.72 -30.66 -18.87
C GLU A 197 31.96 -30.30 -17.60
N LEU A 198 31.21 -31.25 -17.04
CA LEU A 198 30.42 -31.04 -15.80
C LEU A 198 31.26 -30.80 -14.53
N GLN A 199 32.58 -30.97 -14.58
CA GLN A 199 33.45 -30.70 -13.42
C GLN A 199 33.79 -29.22 -13.26
N SER A 200 33.63 -28.42 -14.31
CA SER A 200 33.88 -26.99 -14.30
C SER A 200 33.00 -26.36 -15.37
N LEU A 201 31.84 -25.87 -14.95
CA LEU A 201 30.90 -25.18 -15.80
C LEU A 201 31.17 -23.68 -15.67
N ALA A 202 31.75 -23.08 -16.70
CA ALA A 202 32.05 -21.65 -16.74
C ALA A 202 30.98 -20.94 -17.59
N PHE A 203 30.41 -19.85 -17.11
CA PHE A 203 29.45 -19.02 -17.84
C PHE A 203 29.99 -17.60 -17.91
N ASP A 204 30.17 -17.08 -19.12
CA ASP A 204 30.57 -15.68 -19.29
C ASP A 204 29.40 -14.77 -18.95
N ILE A 205 29.69 -13.75 -18.15
CA ILE A 205 28.72 -12.77 -17.68
C ILE A 205 29.08 -11.41 -18.27
N ALA A 206 28.12 -10.78 -18.94
CA ALA A 206 28.15 -9.35 -19.24
C ALA A 206 27.14 -8.63 -18.35
N SER A 207 27.53 -7.50 -17.77
CA SER A 207 26.66 -6.70 -16.90
C SER A 207 26.71 -5.20 -17.23
N GLU A 208 25.54 -4.57 -17.25
CA GLU A 208 25.37 -3.13 -17.38
C GLU A 208 24.69 -2.60 -16.11
N GLY A 209 25.18 -1.49 -15.55
CA GLY A 209 24.60 -0.88 -14.35
C GLY A 209 24.86 -1.60 -13.02
N VAL A 210 25.29 -2.86 -13.05
CA VAL A 210 25.56 -3.69 -11.85
C VAL A 210 26.93 -4.36 -11.89
N THR A 211 27.42 -4.71 -10.70
CA THR A 211 28.58 -5.59 -10.48
C THR A 211 28.10 -6.93 -9.95
N VAL A 212 28.71 -8.01 -10.43
CA VAL A 212 28.42 -9.37 -9.96
C VAL A 212 29.48 -9.79 -8.95
N GLU A 213 29.04 -10.19 -7.76
CA GLU A 213 29.91 -10.57 -6.64
C GLU A 213 29.42 -11.85 -5.95
N GLU A 214 30.33 -12.59 -5.32
CA GLU A 214 29.98 -13.68 -4.40
C GLU A 214 29.74 -13.08 -3.00
N GLY A 215 28.55 -13.31 -2.45
CA GLY A 215 28.18 -12.92 -1.09
C GLY A 215 28.80 -13.83 -0.03
N ASP A 216 28.91 -13.34 1.21
CA ASP A 216 29.45 -14.08 2.36
C ASP A 216 28.71 -15.41 2.65
N GLY A 217 27.48 -15.56 2.13
CA GLY A 217 26.63 -16.75 2.26
C GLY A 217 26.81 -17.80 1.17
N GLY A 218 27.69 -17.55 0.18
CA GLY A 218 27.88 -18.38 -1.02
C GLY A 218 26.83 -18.14 -2.11
N ASP A 219 26.01 -17.10 -1.96
CA ASP A 219 25.04 -16.61 -2.94
C ASP A 219 25.72 -15.69 -3.96
N LEU A 220 25.18 -15.63 -5.17
CA LEU A 220 25.59 -14.62 -6.16
C LEU A 220 24.78 -13.35 -5.89
N GLN A 221 25.42 -12.19 -5.89
CA GLN A 221 24.75 -10.89 -5.72
C GLN A 221 25.00 -9.98 -6.92
N LEU A 222 23.96 -9.25 -7.30
CA LEU A 222 24.03 -8.17 -8.27
C LEU A 222 23.90 -6.86 -7.50
N VAL A 223 24.96 -6.07 -7.47
CA VAL A 223 25.01 -4.80 -6.73
C VAL A 223 25.09 -3.61 -7.68
N ASP A 224 24.29 -2.58 -7.41
CA ASP A 224 24.29 -1.35 -8.19
C ASP A 224 25.53 -0.47 -7.87
N ALA A 225 25.61 0.69 -8.52
CA ALA A 225 26.71 1.64 -8.28
C ALA A 225 26.70 2.26 -6.86
N SER A 226 25.59 2.20 -6.13
CA SER A 226 25.44 2.65 -4.74
C SER A 226 25.91 1.59 -3.75
N GLY A 227 26.06 0.34 -4.20
CA GLY A 227 26.37 -0.83 -3.38
C GLY A 227 25.12 -1.54 -2.85
N ASP A 228 23.94 -1.20 -3.37
CA ASP A 228 22.67 -1.81 -3.01
C ASP A 228 22.41 -3.05 -3.89
N ALA A 229 21.97 -4.15 -3.29
CA ALA A 229 21.68 -5.36 -4.06
C ALA A 229 20.36 -5.24 -4.80
N VAL A 230 20.38 -5.50 -6.11
CA VAL A 230 19.22 -5.44 -7.01
C VAL A 230 18.84 -6.80 -7.59
N GLY A 231 19.68 -7.82 -7.39
CA GLY A 231 19.36 -9.21 -7.72
C GLY A 231 20.27 -10.20 -7.00
N ALA A 232 19.86 -11.47 -6.97
CA ALA A 232 20.62 -12.53 -6.31
C ALA A 232 20.37 -13.90 -6.93
N ALA A 233 21.29 -14.82 -6.69
CA ALA A 233 21.13 -16.25 -6.96
C ALA A 233 21.43 -17.05 -5.70
N LEU A 234 20.61 -18.08 -5.43
CA LEU A 234 20.88 -19.00 -4.33
C LEU A 234 22.24 -19.68 -4.50
N PRO A 235 22.91 -20.05 -3.39
CA PRO A 235 24.09 -20.90 -3.47
C PRO A 235 23.75 -22.18 -4.24
N PRO A 236 24.56 -22.55 -5.24
CA PRO A 236 24.21 -23.63 -6.13
C PRO A 236 24.30 -24.96 -5.41
N VAL A 237 23.31 -25.80 -5.67
CA VAL A 237 23.27 -27.16 -5.13
C VAL A 237 22.95 -28.15 -6.24
N MET A 238 23.28 -29.42 -6.01
CA MET A 238 22.83 -30.51 -6.84
C MET A 238 22.13 -31.57 -6.01
N TRP A 239 21.15 -32.23 -6.62
CA TRP A 239 20.48 -33.36 -6.01
C TRP A 239 20.14 -34.43 -7.04
N ASP A 240 19.94 -35.64 -6.55
CA ASP A 240 19.54 -36.77 -7.37
C ASP A 240 18.03 -37.05 -7.25
N ALA A 241 17.50 -37.98 -8.04
CA ALA A 241 16.06 -38.22 -8.15
C ALA A 241 15.42 -38.84 -6.89
N ARG A 242 16.17 -39.08 -5.81
CA ARG A 242 15.60 -39.59 -4.56
C ARG A 242 14.88 -38.45 -3.84
N THR A 243 13.66 -38.71 -3.40
CA THR A 243 12.87 -37.79 -2.57
C THR A 243 12.83 -38.27 -1.12
N ASP A 244 12.95 -37.35 -0.17
CA ASP A 244 12.76 -37.64 1.24
C ASP A 244 11.27 -37.59 1.57
N ALA A 245 10.72 -38.70 2.03
CA ALA A 245 9.28 -38.83 2.27
C ALA A 245 8.75 -37.93 3.40
N ALA A 246 9.64 -37.43 4.26
CA ALA A 246 9.30 -36.57 5.39
C ALA A 246 9.23 -35.09 4.98
N SER A 247 10.23 -34.60 4.26
CA SER A 247 10.32 -33.21 3.80
C SER A 247 9.58 -32.96 2.49
N GLY A 248 9.38 -33.99 1.66
CA GLY A 248 8.88 -33.90 0.28
C GLY A 248 9.90 -33.35 -0.72
N GLY A 249 11.10 -32.98 -0.26
CA GLY A 249 12.18 -32.45 -1.10
C GLY A 249 13.21 -33.52 -1.50
N PRO A 250 14.33 -33.12 -2.12
CA PRO A 250 15.39 -34.05 -2.48
C PRO A 250 16.03 -34.70 -1.25
N ALA A 251 16.18 -36.04 -1.27
CA ALA A 251 16.74 -36.79 -0.16
C ALA A 251 18.26 -36.64 -0.03
N VAL A 252 18.94 -36.35 -1.15
CA VAL A 252 20.39 -36.25 -1.20
C VAL A 252 20.77 -35.00 -1.97
N VAL A 253 21.14 -33.96 -1.22
CA VAL A 253 21.61 -32.67 -1.74
C VAL A 253 23.11 -32.54 -1.47
N ARG A 254 23.85 -31.93 -2.39
CA ARG A 254 25.26 -31.58 -2.25
C ARG A 254 25.49 -30.15 -2.71
N ASP A 255 26.32 -29.43 -1.96
CA ASP A 255 26.78 -28.12 -2.36
C ASP A 255 27.62 -28.21 -3.63
N ILE A 256 27.43 -27.24 -4.51
CA ILE A 256 28.27 -27.02 -5.69
C ILE A 256 29.22 -25.87 -5.35
N GLY A 257 30.49 -25.98 -5.71
CA GLY A 257 31.41 -24.85 -5.58
C GLY A 257 31.00 -23.74 -6.54
N LEU A 258 30.88 -22.51 -6.05
CA LEU A 258 30.68 -21.30 -6.85
C LEU A 258 31.95 -20.45 -6.75
N ASP A 259 32.35 -19.85 -7.86
CA ASP A 259 33.40 -18.82 -7.91
C ASP A 259 33.01 -17.78 -8.96
N VAL A 260 33.37 -16.52 -8.72
CA VAL A 260 33.22 -15.42 -9.68
C VAL A 260 34.62 -14.95 -10.05
N GLU A 261 35.08 -15.43 -11.19
CA GLU A 261 36.40 -15.11 -11.71
C GLU A 261 36.34 -13.83 -12.56
N GLY A 262 37.49 -13.15 -12.70
CA GLY A 262 37.60 -12.02 -13.62
C GLY A 262 37.34 -12.47 -15.07
N ALA A 263 36.75 -11.60 -15.88
CA ALA A 263 36.33 -11.87 -17.26
C ALA A 263 37.26 -12.81 -18.06
N GLY A 264 36.71 -13.95 -18.48
CA GLY A 264 37.38 -14.92 -19.35
C GLY A 264 37.50 -14.48 -20.81
N SER A 265 36.69 -13.51 -21.24
CA SER A 265 36.63 -12.99 -22.62
C SER A 265 36.62 -11.45 -22.66
N ALA A 266 36.85 -10.88 -23.85
CA ALA A 266 36.85 -9.42 -24.03
C ALA A 266 35.43 -8.80 -24.04
N GLN A 267 34.40 -9.66 -23.99
CA GLN A 267 32.97 -9.31 -24.03
C GLN A 267 32.28 -9.60 -22.69
N ALA A 268 32.99 -10.15 -21.71
CA ALA A 268 32.50 -10.44 -20.38
C ALA A 268 33.11 -9.47 -19.36
N ASP A 269 32.38 -9.23 -18.28
CA ASP A 269 32.83 -8.52 -17.09
C ASP A 269 33.30 -9.50 -16.00
N ALA A 270 32.69 -10.69 -15.97
CA ALA A 270 33.03 -11.78 -15.05
C ALA A 270 32.77 -13.15 -15.69
N THR A 271 33.28 -14.22 -15.07
CA THR A 271 32.94 -15.60 -15.42
C THR A 271 32.46 -16.32 -14.16
N LEU A 272 31.21 -16.81 -14.18
CA LEU A 272 30.65 -17.65 -13.11
C LEU A 272 31.13 -19.08 -13.31
N VAL A 273 31.83 -19.63 -12.33
CA VAL A 273 32.34 -21.00 -12.38
C VAL A 273 31.62 -21.87 -11.35
N LEU A 274 30.91 -22.88 -11.83
CA LEU A 274 30.30 -23.92 -11.01
C LEU A 274 31.15 -25.18 -11.03
N THR A 275 31.38 -25.75 -9.85
CA THR A 275 32.19 -26.97 -9.66
C THR A 275 31.35 -28.10 -9.05
N PRO A 276 30.49 -28.79 -9.82
CA PRO A 276 29.75 -29.95 -9.35
C PRO A 276 30.66 -31.09 -8.85
N PRO A 277 30.42 -31.64 -7.65
CA PRO A 277 31.20 -32.77 -7.14
C PRO A 277 31.15 -34.01 -8.03
N ARG A 278 32.28 -34.31 -8.69
CA ARG A 278 32.47 -35.54 -9.49
C ARG A 278 32.06 -36.81 -8.75
N SER A 279 32.35 -36.87 -7.44
CA SER A 279 32.02 -38.01 -6.59
C SER A 279 30.51 -38.26 -6.52
N PHE A 280 29.68 -37.22 -6.60
CA PHE A 280 28.23 -37.34 -6.60
C PHE A 280 27.70 -37.83 -7.96
N LEU A 281 28.22 -37.31 -9.08
CA LEU A 281 27.87 -37.80 -10.41
C LEU A 281 28.34 -39.24 -10.68
N THR A 282 29.37 -39.72 -9.99
CA THR A 282 29.93 -41.06 -10.25
C THR A 282 29.67 -42.09 -9.18
N ALA A 283 29.07 -41.74 -8.04
CA ALA A 283 28.77 -42.71 -7.00
C ALA A 283 27.84 -43.83 -7.52
N ALA A 284 28.00 -45.04 -6.96
CA ALA A 284 27.23 -46.21 -7.39
C ALA A 284 25.75 -46.12 -7.01
N ASP A 285 25.43 -45.34 -5.98
CA ASP A 285 24.09 -45.17 -5.41
C ASP A 285 23.37 -43.89 -5.89
N THR A 286 24.00 -43.09 -6.77
CA THR A 286 23.35 -41.93 -7.41
C THR A 286 22.20 -42.38 -8.29
N VAL A 287 21.02 -41.78 -8.07
CA VAL A 287 19.80 -42.08 -8.83
C VAL A 287 19.50 -40.94 -9.79
N TYR A 288 19.49 -41.25 -11.08
CA TYR A 288 19.25 -40.26 -12.13
C TYR A 288 17.75 -40.04 -12.42
N PRO A 289 17.34 -38.84 -12.90
CA PRO A 289 18.18 -37.70 -13.25
C PRO A 289 18.81 -37.01 -12.03
N VAL A 290 19.96 -36.36 -12.24
CA VAL A 290 20.59 -35.44 -11.28
C VAL A 290 20.33 -34.02 -11.77
N THR A 291 19.82 -33.16 -10.89
CA THR A 291 19.63 -31.73 -11.16
C THR A 291 20.78 -30.94 -10.56
N ILE A 292 21.37 -30.05 -11.34
CA ILE A 292 22.30 -29.01 -10.91
C ILE A 292 21.55 -27.68 -11.03
N ASP A 293 21.42 -26.97 -9.92
CA ASP A 293 20.60 -25.76 -9.78
C ASP A 293 21.47 -24.61 -9.29
N PRO A 294 21.64 -23.59 -10.15
CA PRO A 294 21.60 -22.20 -9.71
C PRO A 294 20.28 -21.56 -10.14
N THR A 295 19.57 -20.94 -9.19
CA THR A 295 18.39 -20.12 -9.48
C THR A 295 18.80 -18.65 -9.51
N HIS A 296 18.44 -17.90 -10.56
CA HIS A 296 18.81 -16.48 -10.74
C HIS A 296 17.59 -15.57 -10.67
N SER A 297 17.69 -14.41 -10.02
CA SER A 297 16.59 -13.44 -9.97
C SER A 297 17.10 -12.00 -9.94
N ILE A 298 16.38 -11.08 -10.58
CA ILE A 298 16.57 -9.63 -10.51
C ILE A 298 15.28 -9.03 -9.95
N GLY A 299 15.33 -8.43 -8.77
CA GLY A 299 14.17 -7.82 -8.14
C GLY A 299 13.18 -8.78 -7.45
N ALA A 300 12.20 -8.13 -6.81
CA ALA A 300 11.21 -8.58 -5.82
C ALA A 300 11.75 -9.44 -4.68
N TRP A 301 11.95 -8.78 -3.53
CA TRP A 301 12.49 -9.36 -2.30
C TRP A 301 11.42 -9.61 -1.25
N ASP A 302 10.15 -9.70 -1.66
CA ASP A 302 9.01 -9.56 -0.76
C ASP A 302 8.67 -10.86 -0.01
N SER A 303 9.40 -11.95 -0.30
CA SER A 303 9.28 -13.20 0.45
C SER A 303 10.58 -14.01 0.45
N THR A 304 10.89 -14.62 1.59
CA THR A 304 12.03 -15.54 1.73
C THR A 304 11.80 -16.47 2.93
N TYR A 305 12.73 -17.36 3.22
CA TYR A 305 12.73 -18.10 4.47
C TYR A 305 14.12 -18.16 5.11
N VAL A 306 14.18 -18.50 6.39
CA VAL A 306 15.44 -18.75 7.09
C VAL A 306 15.42 -20.14 7.71
N GLN A 307 16.57 -20.81 7.71
CA GLN A 307 16.68 -22.17 8.21
C GLN A 307 17.89 -22.42 9.11
N SER A 308 17.66 -23.19 10.17
CA SER A 308 18.64 -23.32 11.26
C SER A 308 19.85 -24.21 10.96
N ASN A 309 19.76 -25.11 9.98
CA ASN A 309 20.80 -26.09 9.65
C ASN A 309 21.92 -25.48 8.78
N ILE A 310 21.60 -24.47 7.97
CA ILE A 310 22.57 -23.66 7.21
C ILE A 310 22.43 -22.18 7.61
N ALA A 311 22.80 -21.92 8.86
CA ALA A 311 22.35 -20.71 9.57
C ALA A 311 22.88 -19.36 9.04
N ASN A 312 23.88 -19.38 8.14
CA ASN A 312 24.47 -18.19 7.52
C ASN A 312 24.15 -18.10 6.02
N THR A 313 23.27 -18.95 5.51
CA THR A 313 22.98 -19.03 4.08
C THR A 313 21.62 -18.39 3.78
N PRO A 314 21.56 -17.30 3.00
CA PRO A 314 20.30 -16.72 2.54
C PRO A 314 19.48 -17.70 1.70
N GLN A 315 18.16 -17.50 1.65
CA GLN A 315 17.24 -18.34 0.88
C GLN A 315 16.38 -17.55 -0.12
N VAL A 316 16.85 -16.36 -0.47
CA VAL A 316 16.21 -15.45 -1.43
C VAL A 316 16.10 -16.11 -2.81
N GLY A 317 15.03 -15.85 -3.56
CA GLY A 317 14.78 -16.52 -4.85
C GLY A 317 14.13 -17.92 -4.74
N SER A 318 13.94 -18.47 -3.53
CA SER A 318 13.25 -19.75 -3.37
C SER A 318 11.78 -19.67 -3.77
N ALA A 319 11.31 -20.58 -4.62
CA ALA A 319 9.91 -20.70 -5.02
C ALA A 319 9.00 -21.26 -3.88
N GLU A 320 9.61 -21.90 -2.88
CA GLU A 320 8.92 -22.47 -1.71
C GLU A 320 9.25 -21.70 -0.42
N LEU A 321 8.27 -21.59 0.47
CA LEU A 321 8.37 -21.02 1.81
C LEU A 321 8.12 -22.10 2.88
N PRO A 322 9.15 -22.87 3.27
CA PRO A 322 9.03 -23.87 4.32
C PRO A 322 8.83 -23.26 5.71
N VAL A 323 8.01 -23.91 6.54
CA VAL A 323 7.80 -23.51 7.94
C VAL A 323 7.80 -24.71 8.88
N GLY A 324 8.37 -24.52 10.07
CA GLY A 324 8.47 -25.55 11.10
C GLY A 324 9.64 -26.51 10.87
N THR A 325 9.47 -27.77 11.26
CA THR A 325 10.50 -28.80 11.18
C THR A 325 9.93 -30.10 10.64
N TRP A 326 10.66 -30.81 9.79
CA TRP A 326 10.28 -32.16 9.34
C TRP A 326 11.02 -33.26 10.12
N ASN A 327 12.12 -32.94 10.81
CA ASN A 327 13.03 -33.90 11.46
C ASN A 327 13.11 -33.73 12.99
N GLY A 328 12.00 -33.36 13.63
CA GLY A 328 11.91 -33.25 15.10
C GLY A 328 12.74 -32.11 15.70
N GLY A 329 13.06 -31.08 14.91
CA GLY A 329 13.76 -29.87 15.33
C GLY A 329 15.24 -29.79 14.97
N GLY A 330 15.76 -30.75 14.21
CA GLY A 330 17.12 -30.70 13.66
C GLY A 330 17.30 -29.58 12.63
N GLN A 331 16.26 -29.32 11.84
CA GLN A 331 16.12 -28.19 10.93
C GLN A 331 14.81 -27.48 11.24
N LYS A 332 14.87 -26.17 11.44
CA LYS A 332 13.74 -25.30 11.72
C LYS A 332 13.68 -24.22 10.68
N ASN A 333 12.49 -23.90 10.21
CA ASN A 333 12.27 -22.95 9.13
C ASN A 333 11.23 -21.91 9.54
N ILE A 334 11.48 -20.66 9.17
CA ILE A 334 10.57 -19.53 9.34
C ILE A 334 10.49 -18.85 7.98
N ALA A 335 9.28 -18.70 7.45
CA ALA A 335 9.08 -17.88 6.26
C ALA A 335 8.87 -16.42 6.66
N LEU A 336 9.37 -15.51 5.85
CA LEU A 336 9.29 -14.07 6.00
C LEU A 336 8.58 -13.50 4.77
N LEU A 337 7.66 -12.59 5.01
CA LEU A 337 6.84 -11.93 3.99
C LEU A 337 6.94 -10.43 4.22
N LEU A 338 6.95 -9.66 3.14
CA LEU A 338 6.87 -8.21 3.13
C LEU A 338 5.71 -7.82 2.21
N PHE A 339 4.90 -6.87 2.65
CA PHE A 339 3.82 -6.33 1.83
C PHE A 339 3.91 -4.82 1.86
N ASP A 340 3.84 -4.20 0.69
CA ASP A 340 3.55 -2.78 0.58
C ASP A 340 2.08 -2.54 0.97
N VAL A 341 1.90 -1.73 2.01
CA VAL A 341 0.63 -1.28 2.55
C VAL A 341 0.50 0.24 2.58
N GLU A 342 1.24 0.97 1.74
CA GLU A 342 1.10 2.43 1.57
C GLU A 342 -0.36 2.82 1.33
N ALA A 343 -1.07 2.03 0.52
CA ALA A 343 -2.50 2.17 0.23
C ALA A 343 -3.42 2.17 1.48
N ALA A 344 -2.95 1.59 2.60
CA ALA A 344 -3.69 1.57 3.85
C ALA A 344 -3.36 2.75 4.78
N GLN A 345 -2.29 3.51 4.52
CA GLN A 345 -1.86 4.61 5.39
C GLN A 345 -2.94 5.69 5.49
N ASP A 346 -3.18 6.17 6.71
CA ASP A 346 -4.23 7.12 7.05
C ASP A 346 -5.66 6.68 6.66
N ARG A 347 -5.87 5.38 6.36
CA ARG A 347 -7.19 4.84 6.03
C ARG A 347 -7.84 4.10 7.19
N VAL A 348 -9.17 4.05 7.17
CA VAL A 348 -9.95 3.20 8.10
C VAL A 348 -10.11 1.81 7.50
N VAL A 349 -9.28 0.87 7.96
CA VAL A 349 -9.29 -0.52 7.49
C VAL A 349 -10.52 -1.23 8.03
N GLN A 350 -11.36 -1.73 7.13
CA GLN A 350 -12.58 -2.46 7.46
C GLN A 350 -12.33 -3.98 7.55
N SER A 351 -11.49 -4.51 6.67
CA SER A 351 -11.09 -5.91 6.69
C SER A 351 -9.71 -6.09 6.05
N ALA A 352 -8.95 -7.09 6.50
CA ALA A 352 -7.72 -7.53 5.84
C ALA A 352 -7.54 -9.05 6.00
N THR A 353 -7.21 -9.71 4.90
CA THR A 353 -6.99 -11.14 4.79
C THR A 353 -5.66 -11.40 4.09
N LEU A 354 -4.73 -12.04 4.81
CA LEU A 354 -3.55 -12.64 4.20
C LEU A 354 -3.91 -14.03 3.69
N SER A 355 -3.62 -14.31 2.42
CA SER A 355 -3.89 -15.57 1.74
C SER A 355 -2.57 -16.22 1.35
N LEU A 356 -2.33 -17.44 1.83
CA LEU A 356 -1.13 -18.22 1.52
C LEU A 356 -1.53 -19.55 0.88
N TRP A 357 -0.88 -19.92 -0.22
CA TRP A 357 -1.12 -21.21 -0.87
C TRP A 357 -0.28 -22.30 -0.19
N GLU A 358 -0.91 -23.19 0.58
CA GLU A 358 -0.25 -24.33 1.22
C GLU A 358 -0.12 -25.47 0.20
N MET A 359 1.07 -25.60 -0.38
CA MET A 359 1.39 -26.59 -1.41
C MET A 359 1.75 -27.96 -0.84
N HIS A 360 2.18 -28.01 0.43
CA HIS A 360 2.60 -29.25 1.06
C HIS A 360 2.34 -29.24 2.58
N SER A 361 1.93 -30.40 3.08
CA SER A 361 1.89 -30.70 4.50
C SER A 361 2.44 -32.09 4.79
N TYR A 362 3.21 -32.20 5.87
CA TYR A 362 3.81 -33.47 6.32
C TYR A 362 2.80 -34.60 6.51
N SER A 363 1.58 -34.24 6.93
CA SER A 363 0.49 -35.18 7.15
C SER A 363 -0.84 -34.56 6.77
N PHE A 364 -1.89 -35.39 6.64
CA PHE A 364 -3.28 -34.92 6.59
C PHE A 364 -3.90 -34.73 7.99
N SER A 365 -3.06 -34.38 8.98
CA SER A 365 -3.51 -34.03 10.33
C SER A 365 -3.21 -32.54 10.55
N PRO A 366 -4.25 -31.70 10.68
CA PRO A 366 -4.07 -30.26 10.85
C PRO A 366 -3.13 -29.89 12.02
N ARG A 367 -2.31 -28.87 11.79
CA ARG A 367 -1.46 -28.22 12.79
C ARG A 367 -1.57 -26.71 12.65
N TRP A 368 -1.30 -26.02 13.75
CA TRP A 368 -1.35 -24.57 13.79
C TRP A 368 -0.18 -23.96 13.02
N VAL A 369 -0.52 -23.03 12.14
CA VAL A 369 0.38 -22.08 11.49
C VAL A 369 0.06 -20.70 12.04
N ASP A 370 1.07 -20.02 12.54
CA ASP A 370 0.95 -18.70 13.12
C ASP A 370 1.55 -17.66 12.17
N ILE A 371 0.78 -16.61 11.90
CA ILE A 371 1.27 -15.36 11.32
C ILE A 371 1.66 -14.45 12.48
N ARG A 372 2.86 -13.89 12.40
CA ARG A 372 3.45 -13.07 13.46
C ARG A 372 3.90 -11.74 12.89
N ASP A 373 3.74 -10.69 13.70
CA ASP A 373 4.40 -9.41 13.44
C ASP A 373 5.92 -9.63 13.41
N ALA A 374 6.63 -8.92 12.56
CA ALA A 374 8.08 -9.09 12.41
C ALA A 374 8.80 -7.75 12.26
N GLY A 375 10.11 -7.77 12.41
CA GLY A 375 10.96 -6.65 12.00
C GLY A 375 11.15 -6.62 10.50
N TYR A 376 11.47 -5.44 9.98
CA TYR A 376 12.02 -5.30 8.63
C TYR A 376 13.27 -6.17 8.48
N TRP A 377 13.49 -6.68 7.28
CA TRP A 377 14.60 -7.55 6.95
C TRP A 377 15.09 -7.23 5.55
N GLU A 378 16.39 -7.38 5.36
CA GLU A 378 17.02 -7.26 4.05
C GLU A 378 16.99 -8.61 3.31
N PRO A 379 17.00 -8.63 1.98
CA PRO A 379 16.84 -9.84 1.18
C PRO A 379 17.80 -10.99 1.53
N TRP A 380 19.04 -10.66 1.90
CA TRP A 380 20.10 -11.59 2.31
C TRP A 380 20.01 -12.01 3.80
N VAL A 381 18.81 -11.92 4.37
CA VAL A 381 18.56 -12.40 5.73
C VAL A 381 18.88 -13.88 5.87
N THR A 382 19.60 -14.23 6.92
CA THR A 382 19.98 -15.60 7.27
C THR A 382 19.29 -15.99 8.58
N TRP A 383 19.38 -17.25 8.97
CA TRP A 383 18.92 -17.63 10.31
C TRP A 383 19.57 -16.78 11.40
N ASN A 384 20.88 -16.52 11.32
CA ASN A 384 21.58 -15.77 12.36
C ASN A 384 21.32 -14.25 12.33
N THR A 385 20.90 -13.70 11.18
CA THR A 385 20.58 -12.27 11.00
C THR A 385 19.09 -11.97 10.94
N ARG A 386 18.22 -12.98 11.12
CA ARG A 386 16.76 -12.86 11.03
C ARG A 386 16.19 -11.74 11.92
N PRO A 387 15.09 -11.10 11.48
CA PRO A 387 14.47 -10.03 12.24
C PRO A 387 13.91 -10.54 13.57
N TRP A 388 13.54 -9.59 14.44
CA TRP A 388 12.75 -9.93 15.62
C TRP A 388 11.40 -10.51 15.16
N ILE A 389 10.92 -11.53 15.89
CA ILE A 389 9.64 -12.19 15.61
C ILE A 389 8.70 -11.97 16.79
N GLY A 390 7.55 -11.38 16.50
CA GLY A 390 6.63 -10.81 17.46
C GLY A 390 5.51 -11.70 17.93
N ASN A 391 4.40 -11.07 18.33
CA ASN A 391 3.19 -11.75 18.75
C ASN A 391 2.49 -12.40 17.56
N ILE A 392 1.70 -13.44 17.84
CA ILE A 392 0.78 -14.03 16.87
C ILE A 392 -0.30 -12.98 16.57
N VAL A 393 -0.45 -12.64 15.29
CA VAL A 393 -1.47 -11.72 14.81
C VAL A 393 -2.65 -12.44 14.17
N ALA A 394 -2.41 -13.63 13.62
CA ALA A 394 -3.43 -14.52 13.09
C ALA A 394 -2.91 -15.96 13.11
N ASN A 395 -3.79 -16.95 13.10
CA ASN A 395 -3.39 -18.34 12.93
C ASN A 395 -4.50 -19.20 12.31
N ALA A 396 -4.10 -20.37 11.80
CA ALA A 396 -5.02 -21.34 11.21
C ALA A 396 -4.56 -22.76 11.55
N ASN A 397 -5.51 -23.66 11.79
CA ASN A 397 -5.24 -25.07 12.05
C ASN A 397 -5.60 -25.87 10.79
N VAL A 398 -4.60 -26.13 9.95
CA VAL A 398 -4.79 -26.62 8.57
C VAL A 398 -3.78 -27.71 8.23
N ALA A 399 -4.05 -28.45 7.15
CA ALA A 399 -3.14 -29.38 6.49
C ALA A 399 -3.62 -29.57 5.04
N TYR A 400 -2.83 -29.08 4.08
CA TYR A 400 -3.09 -29.16 2.65
C TYR A 400 -1.84 -29.61 1.88
N GLY A 401 -2.03 -30.25 0.74
CA GLY A 401 -0.93 -30.68 -0.13
C GLY A 401 -0.22 -31.97 0.33
N HIS A 402 -0.83 -32.79 1.18
CA HIS A 402 -0.21 -34.03 1.65
C HIS A 402 -0.24 -35.15 0.58
N ASN A 403 -1.36 -35.29 -0.13
CA ASN A 403 -1.55 -36.29 -1.19
C ASN A 403 -2.82 -35.96 -2.01
N SER A 404 -3.17 -36.81 -2.98
CA SER A 404 -4.37 -36.59 -3.82
C SER A 404 -5.69 -36.48 -3.06
N SER A 405 -5.79 -37.01 -1.83
CA SER A 405 -6.99 -36.89 -0.98
C SER A 405 -6.97 -35.64 -0.09
N CYS A 406 -5.83 -34.95 -0.03
CA CYS A 406 -5.56 -33.73 0.70
C CYS A 406 -4.81 -32.77 -0.25
N PRO A 407 -5.50 -32.21 -1.26
CA PRO A 407 -4.86 -31.35 -2.25
C PRO A 407 -4.34 -30.05 -1.62
N ALA A 408 -3.41 -29.39 -2.31
CA ALA A 408 -2.98 -28.03 -1.99
C ALA A 408 -4.18 -27.07 -2.00
N ASN A 409 -4.15 -26.05 -1.14
CA ASN A 409 -5.25 -25.09 -1.05
C ASN A 409 -4.81 -23.77 -0.40
N TRP A 410 -5.63 -22.73 -0.57
CA TRP A 410 -5.48 -21.44 0.09
C TRP A 410 -5.78 -21.54 1.60
N VAL A 411 -4.93 -20.88 2.38
CA VAL A 411 -5.10 -20.65 3.81
C VAL A 411 -5.26 -19.15 4.03
N ASN A 412 -6.38 -18.75 4.64
CA ASN A 412 -6.74 -17.35 4.84
C ASN A 412 -6.61 -16.98 6.32
N PHE A 413 -5.93 -15.87 6.58
CA PHE A 413 -5.62 -15.35 7.90
C PHE A 413 -6.19 -13.93 8.05
N ASN A 414 -7.05 -13.71 9.05
CA ASN A 414 -7.57 -12.37 9.32
C ASN A 414 -6.49 -11.54 10.03
N VAL A 415 -5.97 -10.53 9.34
CA VAL A 415 -4.93 -9.62 9.83
C VAL A 415 -5.42 -8.18 9.94
N THR A 416 -6.74 -7.98 10.00
CA THR A 416 -7.38 -6.65 10.02
C THR A 416 -6.81 -5.74 11.10
N GLY A 417 -6.65 -6.25 12.32
CA GLY A 417 -6.10 -5.47 13.44
C GLY A 417 -4.65 -5.06 13.24
N THR A 418 -3.84 -5.92 12.60
CA THR A 418 -2.44 -5.62 12.29
C THR A 418 -2.36 -4.57 11.21
N LEU A 419 -3.09 -4.73 10.10
CA LEU A 419 -3.10 -3.74 9.04
C LEU A 419 -3.61 -2.38 9.53
N GLN A 420 -4.64 -2.34 10.37
CA GLN A 420 -5.11 -1.10 10.99
C GLN A 420 -4.03 -0.43 11.86
N SER A 421 -3.12 -1.21 12.47
CA SER A 421 -2.00 -0.65 13.22
C SER A 421 -0.92 -0.04 12.32
N TYR A 422 -0.75 -0.53 11.09
CA TYR A 422 0.11 0.08 10.06
C TYR A 422 -0.53 1.33 9.46
N ALA A 423 -1.85 1.29 9.23
CA ALA A 423 -2.63 2.42 8.74
C ALA A 423 -2.56 3.65 9.66
N ASP A 424 -2.50 3.45 10.98
CA ASP A 424 -2.42 4.53 11.97
C ASP A 424 -0.98 5.01 12.16
N LEU A 425 -0.61 6.09 11.45
CA LEU A 425 0.75 6.65 11.44
C LEU A 425 1.32 7.01 12.81
N ARG A 426 0.48 7.16 13.84
CA ARG A 426 0.90 7.35 15.24
C ARG A 426 1.73 6.22 15.79
N ASN A 427 1.54 5.03 15.23
CA ASN A 427 2.30 3.85 15.62
C ASN A 427 3.74 3.89 15.08
N GLY A 428 4.07 4.87 14.23
CA GLY A 428 5.40 5.03 13.64
C GLY A 428 5.78 3.85 12.74
N ARG A 429 4.78 3.19 12.14
CA ARG A 429 4.97 2.09 11.20
C ARG A 429 5.01 2.66 9.77
N GLY A 430 5.98 2.22 8.98
CA GLY A 430 6.13 2.60 7.57
C GLY A 430 5.14 1.89 6.65
N PRO A 431 5.28 2.07 5.33
CA PRO A 431 4.45 1.40 4.33
C PRO A 431 4.77 -0.10 4.19
N ASP A 432 5.93 -0.55 4.68
CA ASP A 432 6.31 -1.95 4.61
C ASP A 432 5.79 -2.74 5.81
N MET A 433 4.94 -3.74 5.57
CA MET A 433 4.40 -4.64 6.59
C MET A 433 5.12 -6.00 6.60
N PRO A 434 6.23 -6.15 7.35
CA PRO A 434 6.90 -7.43 7.54
C PRO A 434 6.08 -8.38 8.42
N LEU A 435 5.91 -9.60 7.95
CA LEU A 435 5.27 -10.70 8.65
C LEU A 435 6.18 -11.93 8.65
N ALA A 436 6.03 -12.77 9.68
CA ALA A 436 6.66 -14.08 9.73
C ALA A 436 5.60 -15.18 9.83
N VAL A 437 5.84 -16.28 9.12
CA VAL A 437 5.02 -17.49 9.17
C VAL A 437 5.80 -18.55 9.92
N THR A 438 5.21 -19.05 11.00
CA THR A 438 5.85 -20.04 11.88
C THR A 438 4.92 -21.21 12.13
N ALA A 439 5.48 -22.39 12.37
CA ALA A 439 4.73 -23.49 12.97
C ALA A 439 4.58 -23.25 14.48
N SER A 440 3.49 -23.74 15.08
CA SER A 440 3.30 -23.63 16.54
C SER A 440 4.31 -24.44 17.38
N SER A 441 5.12 -25.29 16.73
CA SER A 441 6.14 -26.11 17.38
C SER A 441 7.34 -26.32 16.46
N ASP A 442 8.53 -26.11 17.01
CA ASP A 442 9.82 -26.38 16.36
C ASP A 442 10.32 -27.82 16.57
N THR A 443 9.48 -28.71 17.09
CA THR A 443 9.83 -30.12 17.35
C THR A 443 8.77 -31.11 16.87
N ASP A 444 7.56 -30.67 16.57
CA ASP A 444 6.52 -31.51 15.97
C ASP A 444 6.66 -31.56 14.44
N SER A 445 7.16 -32.69 13.92
CA SER A 445 7.28 -32.89 12.48
C SER A 445 5.96 -32.74 11.70
N TYR A 446 4.82 -32.97 12.35
CA TYR A 446 3.50 -32.85 11.70
C TYR A 446 3.14 -31.40 11.39
N GLY A 447 3.85 -30.43 12.00
CA GLY A 447 3.71 -29.00 11.73
C GLY A 447 4.46 -28.52 10.48
N TRP A 448 5.29 -29.38 9.86
CA TRP A 448 6.01 -29.04 8.64
C TRP A 448 5.09 -28.79 7.46
N LYS A 449 5.27 -27.62 6.86
CA LYS A 449 4.49 -27.16 5.70
C LYS A 449 5.38 -26.38 4.75
N LYS A 450 4.92 -26.27 3.52
CA LYS A 450 5.49 -25.36 2.53
C LYS A 450 4.39 -24.51 1.91
N PHE A 451 4.64 -23.22 1.80
CA PHE A 451 3.79 -22.28 1.09
C PHE A 451 4.44 -21.84 -0.21
N SER A 452 3.64 -21.35 -1.15
CA SER A 452 4.17 -20.67 -2.35
C SER A 452 4.85 -19.36 -1.96
N SER A 453 5.99 -19.04 -2.58
CA SER A 453 6.61 -17.72 -2.50
C SER A 453 6.16 -16.80 -3.64
N GLY A 454 6.64 -15.56 -3.62
CA GLY A 454 6.50 -14.62 -4.74
C GLY A 454 7.25 -15.02 -6.02
N TYR A 455 8.29 -15.85 -5.90
CA TYR A 455 9.06 -16.35 -7.04
C TYR A 455 8.35 -17.50 -7.78
N GLN A 456 7.29 -18.06 -7.21
CA GLN A 456 6.47 -19.06 -7.90
C GLN A 456 5.63 -18.40 -9.00
N GLY A 457 5.58 -19.00 -10.19
CA GLY A 457 4.76 -18.51 -11.31
C GLY A 457 3.25 -18.41 -11.00
N THR A 458 2.75 -19.14 -9.99
CA THR A 458 1.34 -19.19 -9.61
C THR A 458 1.12 -19.04 -8.11
N ALA A 459 0.00 -18.42 -7.71
CA ALA A 459 -0.48 -18.35 -6.34
C ALA A 459 0.49 -17.68 -5.32
N PRO A 460 1.00 -16.46 -5.61
CA PRO A 460 1.87 -15.75 -4.69
C PRO A 460 1.15 -15.38 -3.38
N PRO A 461 1.87 -15.20 -2.26
CA PRO A 461 1.31 -14.63 -1.04
C PRO A 461 0.59 -13.31 -1.34
N THR A 462 -0.67 -13.21 -0.92
CA THR A 462 -1.53 -12.05 -1.24
C THR A 462 -2.19 -11.52 0.01
N LEU A 463 -2.07 -10.21 0.24
CA LEU A 463 -2.82 -9.45 1.22
C LEU A 463 -3.97 -8.72 0.54
N SER A 464 -5.20 -9.15 0.78
CA SER A 464 -6.40 -8.44 0.33
C SER A 464 -7.01 -7.67 1.49
N PHE A 465 -7.27 -6.39 1.31
CA PHE A 465 -7.91 -5.57 2.32
C PHE A 465 -8.94 -4.61 1.74
N THR A 466 -9.74 -4.05 2.62
CA THR A 466 -10.76 -3.07 2.27
C THR A 466 -10.72 -1.94 3.29
N TYR A 467 -10.76 -0.71 2.82
CA TYR A 467 -10.91 0.47 3.66
C TYR A 467 -12.15 1.28 3.28
N ASP A 468 -12.59 2.13 4.20
CA ASP A 468 -13.68 3.06 3.95
C ASP A 468 -13.20 4.16 2.99
N GLY A 469 -13.64 4.09 1.73
CA GLY A 469 -13.33 5.09 0.71
C GLY A 469 -13.93 6.47 1.00
N ASN A 470 -14.71 6.62 2.07
CA ASN A 470 -15.29 7.89 2.53
C ASN A 470 -14.69 8.41 3.84
N CYS A 471 -13.69 7.75 4.43
CA CYS A 471 -13.11 8.15 5.72
C CYS A 471 -11.59 8.03 5.73
N ASP A 472 -10.94 9.11 6.18
CA ASP A 472 -9.51 9.12 6.46
C ASP A 472 -9.27 9.36 7.95
N GLN A 473 -8.12 8.92 8.43
CA GLN A 473 -7.65 9.04 9.79
C GLN A 473 -6.41 9.92 9.81
N PHE A 474 -6.38 10.89 10.73
CA PHE A 474 -5.23 11.75 10.95
C PHE A 474 -4.92 11.77 12.44
N ASP A 475 -3.81 11.17 12.87
CA ASP A 475 -3.45 11.09 14.30
C ASP A 475 -4.60 10.51 15.18
N GLY A 476 -5.39 9.59 14.61
CA GLY A 476 -6.58 9.00 15.26
C GLY A 476 -7.86 9.82 15.17
N SER A 477 -7.82 11.00 14.56
CA SER A 477 -8.99 11.81 14.25
C SER A 477 -9.57 11.42 12.90
N LEU A 478 -10.75 10.81 12.91
CA LEU A 478 -11.47 10.48 11.68
C LEU A 478 -12.06 11.73 11.02
N VAL A 479 -11.91 11.84 9.71
CA VAL A 479 -12.51 12.88 8.87
C VAL A 479 -13.18 12.18 7.68
N CYS A 480 -14.51 12.29 7.60
CA CYS A 480 -15.32 11.49 6.70
C CYS A 480 -16.31 12.30 5.85
N GLY A 481 -16.72 11.71 4.73
CA GLY A 481 -17.75 12.20 3.81
C GLY A 481 -17.56 13.66 3.44
N ALA A 482 -18.65 14.43 3.44
CA ALA A 482 -18.63 15.83 2.99
C ALA A 482 -17.61 16.72 3.73
N ILE A 483 -17.27 16.41 4.99
CA ILE A 483 -16.22 17.13 5.72
C ILE A 483 -14.85 16.86 5.10
N ARG A 484 -14.56 15.59 4.81
CA ARG A 484 -13.33 15.15 4.15
C ARG A 484 -13.19 15.74 2.76
N ASP A 485 -14.25 15.67 1.96
CA ASP A 485 -14.25 16.21 0.60
C ASP A 485 -13.98 17.72 0.62
N ARG A 486 -14.59 18.45 1.56
CA ARG A 486 -14.33 19.88 1.73
C ARG A 486 -12.91 20.14 2.21
N TYR A 487 -12.38 19.32 3.11
CA TYR A 487 -11.02 19.45 3.64
C TYR A 487 -9.97 19.31 2.53
N TYR A 488 -10.04 18.26 1.70
CA TYR A 488 -9.13 18.10 0.55
C TYR A 488 -9.34 19.15 -0.54
N ALA A 489 -10.58 19.58 -0.78
CA ALA A 489 -10.88 20.71 -1.66
C ALA A 489 -10.21 22.03 -1.21
N MET A 490 -9.76 22.13 0.04
CA MET A 490 -8.99 23.28 0.54
C MET A 490 -7.48 23.04 0.61
N GLY A 491 -6.99 21.86 0.21
CA GLY A 491 -5.60 21.45 0.31
C GLY A 491 -5.26 20.57 1.51
N GLY A 492 -6.27 20.04 2.22
CA GLY A 492 -6.07 19.05 3.29
C GLY A 492 -5.12 19.55 4.40
N PRO A 493 -4.14 18.73 4.83
CA PRO A 493 -3.14 19.12 5.82
C PRO A 493 -2.30 20.35 5.45
N ASN A 494 -2.13 20.61 4.15
CA ASN A 494 -1.40 21.78 3.64
C ASN A 494 -2.25 23.06 3.60
N SER A 495 -3.54 22.97 3.92
CA SER A 495 -4.44 24.11 4.00
C SER A 495 -4.21 24.92 5.29
N TRP A 496 -4.79 26.11 5.35
CA TRP A 496 -4.77 26.95 6.55
C TRP A 496 -5.47 26.31 7.77
N LEU A 497 -6.25 25.24 7.57
CA LEU A 497 -6.86 24.51 8.69
C LEU A 497 -5.83 23.65 9.44
N GLY A 498 -4.75 23.21 8.79
CA GLY A 498 -3.83 22.24 9.37
C GLY A 498 -4.52 20.92 9.71
N LEU A 499 -3.94 20.16 10.64
CA LEU A 499 -4.43 18.83 11.01
C LEU A 499 -5.72 18.89 11.84
N PRO A 500 -6.59 17.85 11.78
CA PRO A 500 -7.73 17.75 12.68
C PRO A 500 -7.27 17.51 14.12
N VAL A 501 -7.89 18.21 15.07
CA VAL A 501 -7.64 18.08 16.51
C VAL A 501 -8.74 17.31 17.25
N THR A 502 -9.78 16.91 16.50
CA THR A 502 -10.87 16.05 16.99
C THR A 502 -11.26 15.04 15.92
N GLY A 503 -11.62 13.84 16.31
CA GLY A 503 -12.40 12.94 15.45
C GLY A 503 -13.78 13.51 15.11
N GLN A 504 -14.34 13.04 13.99
CA GLN A 504 -15.63 13.52 13.48
C GLN A 504 -16.73 13.27 14.51
N THR A 505 -17.39 14.35 14.94
CA THR A 505 -18.42 14.33 15.97
C THR A 505 -19.78 14.58 15.34
N GLY A 506 -20.73 13.69 15.59
CA GLY A 506 -22.13 13.86 15.18
C GLY A 506 -22.85 14.90 16.06
N VAL A 507 -23.64 15.77 15.43
CA VAL A 507 -24.49 16.77 16.08
C VAL A 507 -25.91 16.66 15.55
N ASN A 508 -26.88 17.32 16.20
CA ASN A 508 -28.26 17.27 15.75
C ASN A 508 -28.41 17.89 14.35
N GLY A 509 -28.60 17.05 13.33
CA GLY A 509 -28.75 17.47 11.94
C GLY A 509 -27.43 17.58 11.15
N GLY A 510 -26.30 17.11 11.67
CA GLY A 510 -25.01 17.20 10.96
C GLY A 510 -23.84 16.54 11.68
N SER A 511 -22.63 16.91 11.28
CA SER A 511 -21.38 16.54 11.93
C SER A 511 -20.35 17.66 11.85
N PHE A 512 -19.28 17.58 12.63
CA PHE A 512 -18.14 18.48 12.52
C PHE A 512 -16.81 17.82 12.87
N ASN A 513 -15.73 18.45 12.40
CA ASN A 513 -14.37 18.29 12.90
C ASN A 513 -13.80 19.66 13.28
N HIS A 514 -13.04 19.71 14.36
CA HIS A 514 -12.13 20.81 14.66
C HIS A 514 -10.75 20.50 14.08
N PHE A 515 -10.09 21.54 13.62
CA PHE A 515 -8.72 21.55 13.08
C PHE A 515 -7.91 22.62 13.80
N GLU A 516 -6.59 22.58 13.67
CA GLU A 516 -5.67 23.55 14.28
C GLU A 516 -6.07 25.00 13.98
N GLY A 517 -6.46 25.29 12.73
CA GLY A 517 -6.86 26.61 12.25
C GLY A 517 -8.35 26.92 12.33
N GLY A 518 -9.23 25.96 12.64
CA GLY A 518 -10.69 26.19 12.57
C GLY A 518 -11.58 24.98 12.77
N SER A 519 -12.73 24.98 12.10
CA SER A 519 -13.66 23.84 12.06
C SER A 519 -14.24 23.67 10.67
N ILE A 520 -14.65 22.45 10.33
CA ILE A 520 -15.59 22.19 9.25
C ILE A 520 -16.86 21.60 9.84
N TYR A 521 -18.00 22.16 9.49
CA TYR A 521 -19.33 21.65 9.86
C TYR A 521 -20.08 21.24 8.60
N ALA A 522 -20.71 20.07 8.62
CA ALA A 522 -21.53 19.56 7.54
C ALA A 522 -22.96 19.31 8.01
N SER A 523 -23.95 19.65 7.18
CA SER A 523 -25.33 19.21 7.34
C SER A 523 -25.91 18.79 5.98
N PRO A 524 -26.88 17.86 5.94
CA PRO A 524 -27.56 17.51 4.69
C PRO A 524 -28.21 18.70 3.98
N SER A 525 -28.60 19.73 4.73
CA SER A 525 -29.30 20.90 4.20
C SER A 525 -28.38 22.01 3.68
N THR A 526 -27.12 22.02 4.09
CA THR A 526 -26.18 23.12 3.80
C THR A 526 -24.92 22.67 3.08
N GLY A 527 -24.56 21.38 3.14
CA GLY A 527 -23.23 20.93 2.76
C GLY A 527 -22.20 21.21 3.85
N ALA A 528 -20.92 20.99 3.53
CA ALA A 528 -19.78 21.18 4.42
C ALA A 528 -19.10 22.53 4.22
N HIS A 529 -18.87 23.26 5.31
CA HIS A 529 -18.32 24.60 5.28
C HIS A 529 -17.27 24.82 6.37
N ALA A 530 -16.17 25.47 6.00
CA ALA A 530 -15.11 25.84 6.93
C ALA A 530 -15.44 27.13 7.68
N ILE A 531 -15.05 27.21 8.95
CA ILE A 531 -15.26 28.36 9.82
C ILE A 531 -14.07 28.53 10.76
N SER A 532 -13.61 29.77 10.96
CA SER A 532 -12.39 30.07 11.73
C SER A 532 -12.44 31.42 12.43
N GLY A 533 -11.41 31.68 13.24
CA GLY A 533 -11.15 32.96 13.92
C GLY A 533 -12.34 33.54 14.68
N ALA A 534 -12.43 34.87 14.69
CA ALA A 534 -13.40 35.61 15.48
C ALA A 534 -14.88 35.31 15.12
N ILE A 535 -15.16 34.88 13.88
CA ILE A 535 -16.49 34.42 13.47
C ILE A 535 -16.85 33.10 14.14
N ARG A 536 -15.92 32.13 14.11
CA ARG A 536 -16.06 30.84 14.81
C ARG A 536 -16.29 31.05 16.30
N ASP A 537 -15.49 31.90 16.93
CA ASP A 537 -15.56 32.15 18.37
C ASP A 537 -16.87 32.83 18.77
N LYS A 538 -17.36 33.76 17.93
CA LYS A 538 -18.66 34.38 18.15
C LYS A 538 -19.78 33.35 18.03
N TRP A 539 -19.76 32.50 17.01
CA TRP A 539 -20.76 31.46 16.81
C TRP A 539 -20.72 30.42 17.95
N ALA A 540 -19.53 30.04 18.40
CA ALA A 540 -19.29 29.21 19.58
C ALA A 540 -19.95 29.80 20.84
N SER A 541 -19.74 31.10 21.10
CA SER A 541 -20.33 31.80 22.24
C SER A 541 -21.86 31.81 22.26
N LEU A 542 -22.49 31.58 21.10
CA LEU A 542 -23.95 31.52 20.93
C LEU A 542 -24.50 30.10 21.05
N GLY A 543 -23.64 29.09 21.19
CA GLY A 543 -24.03 27.68 21.27
C GLY A 543 -23.91 26.90 19.95
N TRP A 544 -23.03 27.33 19.05
CA TRP A 544 -22.71 26.62 17.80
C TRP A 544 -23.96 26.36 16.93
N GLU A 545 -24.09 25.16 16.36
CA GLU A 545 -25.23 24.73 15.55
C GLU A 545 -26.56 24.68 16.31
N ASN A 546 -26.50 24.60 17.64
CA ASN A 546 -27.69 24.67 18.51
C ASN A 546 -28.16 26.11 18.74
N SER A 547 -27.38 27.10 18.30
CA SER A 547 -27.79 28.50 18.35
C SER A 547 -28.90 28.78 17.34
N TRP A 548 -29.56 29.93 17.51
CA TRP A 548 -30.57 30.37 16.55
C TRP A 548 -30.03 30.57 15.13
N LEU A 549 -28.70 30.71 14.93
CA LEU A 549 -28.07 30.84 13.61
C LEU A 549 -28.15 29.55 12.79
N GLY A 550 -28.09 28.38 13.44
CA GLY A 550 -27.98 27.07 12.80
C GLY A 550 -26.60 26.83 12.18
N PHE A 551 -26.56 25.99 11.13
CA PHE A 551 -25.34 25.64 10.40
C PHE A 551 -24.88 26.75 9.45
N PRO A 552 -23.58 26.84 9.13
CA PRO A 552 -23.09 27.66 8.02
C PRO A 552 -23.73 27.24 6.69
N THR A 553 -23.84 28.17 5.75
CA THR A 553 -24.47 27.97 4.42
C THR A 553 -23.61 28.47 3.26
N ALA A 554 -22.45 29.05 3.57
CA ALA A 554 -21.50 29.59 2.62
C ALA A 554 -20.13 29.67 3.27
N GLU A 555 -19.09 29.77 2.45
CA GLU A 555 -17.73 30.01 2.89
C GLU A 555 -17.58 31.41 3.52
N MET A 556 -16.55 31.55 4.34
CA MET A 556 -16.17 32.86 4.88
C MET A 556 -15.61 33.73 3.75
N VAL A 557 -16.13 34.95 3.63
CA VAL A 557 -15.73 35.90 2.59
C VAL A 557 -15.07 37.12 3.22
N SER A 558 -13.90 37.48 2.71
CA SER A 558 -13.26 38.75 3.03
C SER A 558 -13.97 39.90 2.32
N GLN A 559 -14.33 40.94 3.06
CA GLN A 559 -14.98 42.13 2.51
C GLN A 559 -14.58 43.38 3.30
N SER A 560 -14.06 44.39 2.59
CA SER A 560 -13.77 45.73 3.13
C SER A 560 -12.92 45.75 4.40
N GLY A 561 -11.90 44.89 4.49
CA GLY A 561 -11.01 44.80 5.66
C GLY A 561 -11.58 43.98 6.84
N GLY A 562 -12.74 43.35 6.67
CA GLY A 562 -13.31 42.37 7.59
C GLY A 562 -13.68 41.06 6.88
N PHE A 563 -14.36 40.19 7.62
CA PHE A 563 -14.85 38.90 7.15
C PHE A 563 -16.33 38.76 7.48
N HIS A 564 -17.04 37.96 6.69
CA HIS A 564 -18.38 37.55 7.04
C HIS A 564 -18.69 36.14 6.57
N GLN A 565 -19.66 35.52 7.23
CA GLN A 565 -20.14 34.20 6.84
C GLN A 565 -21.66 34.10 7.05
N HIS A 566 -22.33 33.41 6.12
CA HIS A 566 -23.76 33.17 6.17
C HIS A 566 -24.09 31.85 6.88
N PHE A 567 -25.15 31.88 7.67
CA PHE A 567 -25.73 30.74 8.39
C PHE A 567 -27.20 30.59 7.99
N GLN A 568 -27.81 29.44 8.32
CA GLN A 568 -29.20 29.11 7.99
C GLN A 568 -30.14 30.28 8.30
N ASN A 569 -30.05 30.86 9.50
CA ASN A 569 -30.99 31.89 9.96
C ASN A 569 -30.37 33.29 10.11
N GLY A 570 -29.11 33.50 9.72
CA GLY A 570 -28.44 34.78 9.93
C GLY A 570 -27.06 34.88 9.30
N SER A 571 -26.26 35.85 9.74
CA SER A 571 -24.89 36.04 9.29
C SER A 571 -24.04 36.60 10.41
N VAL A 572 -22.76 36.28 10.41
CA VAL A 572 -21.79 36.82 11.38
C VAL A 572 -20.78 37.64 10.58
N PHE A 573 -20.51 38.86 11.05
CA PHE A 573 -19.50 39.76 10.50
C PHE A 573 -18.44 40.01 11.56
N ALA A 574 -17.17 39.96 11.17
CA ALA A 574 -16.03 40.30 12.00
C ALA A 574 -15.21 41.39 11.30
N HIS A 575 -14.94 42.50 11.96
CA HIS A 575 -14.13 43.57 11.39
C HIS A 575 -13.29 44.22 12.49
N PRO A 576 -11.98 44.50 12.27
CA PRO A 576 -11.11 45.04 13.31
C PRO A 576 -11.68 46.30 13.98
N ALA A 577 -12.17 47.26 13.18
CA ALA A 577 -12.70 48.52 13.72
C ALA A 577 -14.04 48.42 14.45
N THR A 578 -14.84 47.36 14.24
CA THR A 578 -16.22 47.30 14.77
C THR A 578 -16.52 46.04 15.60
N GLY A 579 -15.55 45.14 15.74
CA GLY A 579 -15.72 43.86 16.42
C GLY A 579 -16.58 42.86 15.64
N VAL A 580 -17.11 41.86 16.37
CA VAL A 580 -17.89 40.76 15.79
C VAL A 580 -19.37 40.87 16.14
N PHE A 581 -20.25 40.84 15.14
CA PHE A 581 -21.69 41.01 15.31
C PHE A 581 -22.52 40.08 14.41
N THR A 582 -23.73 39.78 14.86
CA THR A 582 -24.67 38.88 14.16
C THR A 582 -25.83 39.66 13.54
N VAL A 583 -26.28 39.26 12.36
CA VAL A 583 -27.36 39.91 11.59
C VAL A 583 -28.47 38.90 11.26
N THR A 584 -29.74 39.33 11.36
CA THR A 584 -30.93 38.50 11.08
C THR A 584 -31.95 39.20 10.18
N GLY A 585 -32.90 38.43 9.63
CA GLY A 585 -34.08 38.96 8.92
C GLY A 585 -33.77 39.67 7.61
N SER A 586 -34.62 40.63 7.21
CA SER A 586 -34.56 41.38 5.95
C SER A 586 -33.32 42.28 5.78
N ILE A 587 -32.44 42.32 6.78
CA ILE A 587 -31.12 42.98 6.70
C ILE A 587 -30.13 42.10 5.89
N ARG A 588 -30.35 40.78 5.76
CA ARG A 588 -29.52 39.87 4.95
C ARG A 588 -29.41 40.29 3.48
N THR A 589 -30.48 40.79 2.88
CA THR A 589 -30.54 41.15 1.45
C THR A 589 -30.00 42.55 1.15
N SER A 590 -29.79 43.40 2.16
CA SER A 590 -29.26 44.76 1.99
C SER A 590 -27.74 44.87 2.11
N GLY A 591 -27.01 43.76 2.32
CA GLY A 591 -25.53 43.70 2.35
C GLY A 591 -24.82 44.29 1.13
N ARG A 592 -25.48 44.35 -0.04
CA ARG A 592 -24.98 45.05 -1.23
C ARG A 592 -24.93 46.59 -1.11
N ARG A 593 -25.56 47.19 -0.09
CA ARG A 593 -25.61 48.66 0.11
C ARG A 593 -24.67 49.19 1.21
N TRP A 594 -23.90 48.32 1.88
CA TRP A 594 -23.00 48.72 2.98
C TRP A 594 -21.56 49.01 2.52
N ALA A 595 -21.28 48.89 1.22
CA ALA A 595 -20.06 49.39 0.61
C ALA A 595 -20.06 50.92 0.60
N GLY A 596 -19.51 51.55 1.65
CA GLY A 596 -19.09 52.96 1.61
C GLY A 596 -19.63 53.90 2.68
N ARG A 597 -20.27 53.44 3.76
CA ARG A 597 -20.59 54.33 4.91
C ARG A 597 -20.28 53.68 6.24
N THR A 598 -19.42 54.33 7.01
CA THR A 598 -19.26 54.14 8.46
C THR A 598 -20.62 54.35 9.15
N PRO A 599 -21.21 53.33 9.78
CA PRO A 599 -22.38 53.54 10.60
C PRO A 599 -21.94 54.06 11.97
N THR A 600 -22.44 55.22 12.36
CA THR A 600 -22.41 55.68 13.75
C THR A 600 -23.38 54.81 14.56
N TRP A 601 -22.89 53.70 15.13
CA TRP A 601 -23.64 52.97 16.15
C TRP A 601 -23.45 53.68 17.48
N GLY A 602 -24.42 54.52 17.84
CA GLY A 602 -24.64 54.83 19.25
C GLY A 602 -24.90 53.52 19.98
N SER A 603 -24.18 53.28 21.06
CA SER A 603 -24.22 52.10 21.93
C SER A 603 -25.64 51.66 22.29
N ARG A 604 -26.23 50.78 21.47
CA ARG A 604 -27.28 49.85 21.90
C ARG A 604 -27.02 48.49 21.29
N SER A 605 -26.54 47.60 22.14
CA SER A 605 -26.63 46.16 21.97
C SER A 605 -28.07 45.79 21.63
N VAL A 606 -28.33 45.38 20.39
CA VAL A 606 -29.62 44.78 20.02
C VAL A 606 -29.40 43.28 19.87
N THR A 607 -29.37 42.59 21.02
CA THR A 607 -29.86 41.21 21.10
C THR A 607 -31.38 41.29 21.03
N SER A 608 -31.98 41.04 19.88
CA SER A 608 -33.44 40.92 19.76
C SER A 608 -33.86 39.45 19.99
N PRO A 609 -34.54 39.10 21.09
CA PRO A 609 -35.28 37.85 21.17
C PRO A 609 -36.59 37.93 20.34
N PRO A 610 -37.18 36.80 19.92
CA PRO A 610 -38.43 36.80 19.17
C PRO A 610 -39.59 37.26 20.07
N SER A 611 -40.28 38.33 19.66
CA SER A 611 -41.48 38.84 20.34
C SER A 611 -42.72 38.00 19.98
N ARG A 612 -43.34 37.37 20.98
CA ARG A 612 -44.73 36.87 20.92
C ARG A 612 -45.69 38.06 20.89
N GLU A 613 -46.53 38.14 19.87
CA GLU A 613 -47.68 39.05 19.85
C GLU A 613 -48.73 38.59 20.87
N ALA A 614 -49.04 39.47 21.82
CA ALA A 614 -50.18 39.35 22.72
C ALA A 614 -51.32 40.22 22.18
N GLY A 615 -52.36 39.57 21.66
CA GLY A 615 -53.65 40.20 21.37
C GLY A 615 -54.56 40.13 22.60
N THR A 616 -55.09 41.29 23.00
CA THR A 616 -55.94 41.55 24.17
C THR A 616 -57.34 40.93 24.08
N ALA A 617 -57.86 40.52 25.24
CA ALA A 617 -59.17 39.90 25.44
C ALA A 617 -60.36 40.88 25.48
N THR A 618 -61.55 40.42 25.07
CA THR A 618 -62.85 40.94 25.56
C THR A 618 -63.95 39.86 25.62
N SER A 619 -64.50 39.68 26.82
CA SER A 619 -65.84 39.22 27.26
C SER A 619 -66.59 38.00 26.66
N ARG A 620 -66.58 36.91 27.43
CA ARG A 620 -67.69 36.07 27.98
C ARG A 620 -69.12 36.17 27.37
N ALA A 621 -69.67 35.05 26.85
CA ALA A 621 -70.94 34.42 27.26
C ALA A 621 -71.30 33.14 26.45
N ASP A 622 -71.40 32.03 27.19
CA ASP A 622 -72.41 30.93 27.19
C ASP A 622 -72.91 30.18 25.91
N ARG A 623 -73.07 28.86 26.12
CA ARG A 623 -73.96 27.85 25.49
C ARG A 623 -73.56 27.00 24.26
N SER A 624 -73.47 25.70 24.57
CA SER A 624 -74.06 24.52 23.91
C SER A 624 -73.48 23.96 22.59
N THR A 625 -72.98 22.73 22.69
CA THR A 625 -72.94 21.62 21.71
C THR A 625 -74.31 21.40 21.00
N PRO A 626 -74.40 20.78 19.81
CA PRO A 626 -73.84 19.44 19.51
C PRO A 626 -73.31 19.16 18.07
N ARG A 627 -72.63 18.00 17.96
CA ARG A 627 -72.20 17.28 16.73
C ARG A 627 -73.41 16.85 15.84
N PRO A 628 -73.18 16.44 14.56
CA PRO A 628 -72.93 15.02 14.20
C PRO A 628 -71.80 14.83 13.14
N ARG A 629 -70.93 13.79 13.22
CA ARG A 629 -70.89 12.50 12.43
C ARG A 629 -70.96 12.68 10.90
N ALA A 630 -70.11 12.11 10.03
CA ALA A 630 -69.70 10.70 9.87
C ALA A 630 -68.44 10.55 8.94
N ARG A 631 -67.47 9.65 9.25
CA ARG A 631 -67.15 8.31 8.65
C ARG A 631 -66.42 8.33 7.28
N LEU A 632 -65.13 7.96 7.24
CA LEU A 632 -64.51 6.63 6.96
C LEU A 632 -64.42 6.31 5.46
N TRP A 633 -63.20 6.24 4.92
CA TRP A 633 -62.41 5.00 4.73
C TRP A 633 -60.93 5.32 4.97
#